data_AF-A0A9E4T7Z4-F1
#
_entry.id   AF-A0A9E4T7Z4-F1
#
_cell.length_a   1.000
_cell.length_b   1.000
_cell.length_c   1.000
_cell.angle_alpha   90.00
_cell.angle_beta   90.00
_cell.angle_gamma   90.00
#
_symmetry.space_group_name_H-M   'P 1'
#
loop_
_entity.id
_entity.type
_entity.pdbx_description
1 polymer ?
#
loop_
_entity_poly.entity_id
_entity_poly.type
_entity_poly.pdbx_seq_one_letter_code
_entity_poly.pdbx_strand_id
1 'polypeptide(L)'
;PGKEWALLLFPALSRWTMVVLLGAFPYARTQGLGSPFHGGGVKFATTVAGLSALAASILLGGFAGLGLFFGAVVMAWLLGWAMAKALGGLTGDTYGATNEIIETTVIIAATALAAHRWLEPLPDLLDRF
;
A
#
# COMPACT_ATOMS: atom_id res chain seq x y z
N PRO A 1 17.42 -2.78 17.95
CA PRO A 1 16.59 -1.99 18.90
C PRO A 1 16.39 -0.56 18.37
N GLY A 2 15.14 -0.11 18.28
CA GLY A 2 14.77 1.24 17.81
C GLY A 2 14.25 1.33 16.36
N LYS A 3 13.95 0.20 15.71
CA LYS A 3 13.40 0.14 14.33
C LYS A 3 12.02 -0.50 14.26
N GLU A 4 11.37 -0.65 15.42
CA GLU A 4 10.07 -1.31 15.56
C GLU A 4 8.99 -0.55 14.79
N TRP A 5 9.14 0.77 14.64
CA TRP A 5 8.27 1.62 13.83
C TRP A 5 8.15 1.15 12.37
N ALA A 6 9.17 0.49 11.81
CA ALA A 6 9.16 0.00 10.43
C ALA A 6 8.12 -1.12 10.22
N LEU A 7 7.74 -1.82 11.30
CA LEU A 7 6.70 -2.84 11.28
C LEU A 7 5.30 -2.25 11.04
N LEU A 8 5.13 -0.93 11.16
CA LEU A 8 3.86 -0.27 10.87
C LEU A 8 3.70 0.01 9.36
N LEU A 9 4.78 0.08 8.60
CA LEU A 9 4.75 0.46 7.18
C LEU A 9 4.16 -0.64 6.29
N PHE A 10 4.56 -1.90 6.49
CA PHE A 10 4.10 -2.99 5.62
C PHE A 10 2.59 -3.25 5.67
N PRO A 11 1.90 -3.32 6.84
CA PRO A 11 0.45 -3.52 6.84
C PRO A 11 -0.29 -2.27 6.37
N ALA A 12 0.21 -1.07 6.70
CA ALA A 12 -0.42 0.18 6.29
C ALA A 12 -0.40 0.36 4.76
N LEU A 13 0.76 0.14 4.13
CA LEU A 13 0.89 0.20 2.68
C LEU A 13 0.07 -0.87 1.98
N SER A 14 0.05 -2.09 2.53
CA SER A 14 -0.77 -3.17 1.99
C SER A 14 -2.27 -2.82 1.98
N ARG A 15 -2.80 -2.31 3.09
CA ARG A 15 -4.20 -1.86 3.17
C ARG A 15 -4.51 -0.70 2.23
N TRP A 16 -3.58 0.25 2.08
CA TRP A 16 -3.74 1.34 1.12
C TRP A 16 -3.86 0.82 -0.32
N THR A 17 -3.06 -0.18 -0.70
CA THR A 17 -3.11 -0.72 -2.07
C THR A 17 -4.43 -1.39 -2.42
N MET A 18 -5.16 -1.96 -1.46
CA MET A 18 -6.52 -2.45 -1.69
C MET A 18 -7.47 -1.31 -2.11
N VAL A 19 -7.35 -0.14 -1.49
CA VAL A 19 -8.17 1.04 -1.81
C VAL A 19 -7.88 1.50 -3.24
N VAL A 20 -6.60 1.47 -3.65
CA VAL A 20 -6.21 1.74 -5.03
C VAL A 20 -6.86 0.75 -6.00
N LEU A 21 -6.79 -0.55 -5.70
CA LEU A 21 -7.37 -1.58 -6.56
C LEU A 21 -8.89 -1.47 -6.69
N LEU A 22 -9.58 -1.20 -5.59
CA LEU A 22 -11.03 -0.97 -5.57
C LEU A 22 -11.45 0.22 -6.45
N GLY A 23 -10.62 1.26 -6.54
CA GLY A 23 -10.90 2.42 -7.39
C GLY A 23 -10.47 2.25 -8.85
N ALA A 24 -9.49 1.39 -9.12
CA ALA A 24 -8.85 1.29 -10.44
C ALA A 24 -9.41 0.15 -11.32
N PHE A 25 -9.99 -0.90 -10.73
CA PHE A 25 -10.40 -2.10 -11.46
C PHE A 25 -11.86 -2.48 -11.20
N PRO A 26 -12.56 -3.06 -12.21
CA PRO A 26 -13.93 -3.50 -12.05
C PRO A 26 -14.00 -4.68 -11.08
N TYR A 27 -14.99 -4.65 -10.18
CA TYR A 27 -15.28 -5.76 -9.30
C TYR A 27 -16.07 -6.84 -10.04
N ALA A 28 -15.57 -8.08 -10.04
CA ALA A 28 -16.12 -9.17 -10.86
C ALA A 28 -17.48 -9.70 -10.37
N ARG A 29 -17.87 -9.43 -9.11
CA ARG A 29 -19.15 -9.89 -8.54
C ARG A 29 -20.16 -8.74 -8.46
N THR A 30 -21.40 -8.99 -8.86
CA THR A 30 -22.52 -8.03 -8.72
C THR A 30 -22.90 -7.71 -7.28
N GLN A 31 -22.58 -8.60 -6.31
CA GLN A 31 -22.69 -8.34 -4.87
C GLN A 31 -21.50 -8.92 -4.09
N GLY A 32 -21.01 -8.16 -3.11
CA GLY A 32 -19.91 -8.53 -2.20
C GLY A 32 -19.46 -7.37 -1.33
N LEU A 33 -18.49 -7.61 -0.43
CA LEU A 33 -17.97 -6.59 0.51
C LEU A 33 -17.40 -5.34 -0.18
N GLY A 34 -16.99 -5.43 -1.45
CA GLY A 34 -16.55 -4.30 -2.28
C GLY A 34 -17.68 -3.51 -2.96
N SER A 35 -18.92 -4.00 -2.93
CA SER A 35 -20.07 -3.39 -3.60
C SER A 35 -20.44 -2.00 -3.06
N PRO A 36 -20.38 -1.71 -1.74
CA PRO A 36 -20.61 -0.36 -1.23
C PRO A 36 -19.55 0.64 -1.72
N PHE A 37 -18.36 0.15 -2.06
CA PHE A 37 -17.26 1.01 -2.48
C PHE A 37 -17.36 1.52 -3.92
N HIS A 38 -18.33 1.00 -4.70
CA HIS A 38 -18.61 1.49 -6.05
C HIS A 38 -19.71 2.58 -6.07
N GLY A 39 -20.34 2.87 -4.92
CA GLY A 39 -21.26 3.99 -4.73
C GLY A 39 -20.51 5.27 -4.38
N GLY A 40 -20.91 6.41 -4.95
CA GLY A 40 -20.16 7.69 -5.01
C GLY A 40 -19.61 8.32 -3.71
N GLY A 41 -19.81 7.71 -2.53
CA GLY A 41 -19.27 8.16 -1.24
C GLY A 41 -17.80 7.80 -0.97
N VAL A 42 -17.13 7.05 -1.85
CA VAL A 42 -15.77 6.54 -1.58
C VAL A 42 -14.65 7.55 -1.77
N LYS A 43 -14.86 8.60 -2.58
CA LYS A 43 -13.79 9.55 -2.91
C LYS A 43 -13.17 10.20 -1.67
N PHE A 44 -13.98 10.59 -0.70
CA PHE A 44 -13.47 11.18 0.55
C PHE A 44 -12.65 10.17 1.36
N ALA A 45 -13.19 8.97 1.56
CA ALA A 45 -12.50 7.90 2.30
C ALA A 45 -11.18 7.49 1.62
N THR A 46 -11.16 7.40 0.28
CA THR A 46 -9.95 7.10 -0.50
C THR A 46 -8.91 8.20 -0.37
N THR A 47 -9.32 9.47 -0.45
CA THR A 47 -8.38 10.59 -0.26
C THR A 47 -7.79 10.57 1.15
N VAL A 48 -8.60 10.37 2.19
CA VAL A 48 -8.12 10.28 3.58
C VAL A 48 -7.17 9.09 3.77
N ALA A 49 -7.50 7.93 3.22
CA ALA A 49 -6.64 6.74 3.28
C ALA A 49 -5.29 6.96 2.54
N GLY A 50 -5.33 7.64 1.39
CA GLY A 50 -4.12 7.92 0.63
C GLY A 50 -3.21 8.92 1.34
N LEU A 51 -3.79 9.99 1.89
CA LEU A 51 -3.06 10.99 2.66
C LEU A 51 -2.48 10.41 3.94
N SER A 52 -3.22 9.56 4.66
CA SER A 52 -2.71 8.93 5.88
C SER A 52 -1.59 7.92 5.59
N ALA A 53 -1.71 7.11 4.53
CA ALA A 53 -0.67 6.18 4.11
C ALA A 53 0.59 6.91 3.61
N LEU A 54 0.42 8.01 2.86
CA LEU A 54 1.53 8.85 2.41
C LEU A 54 2.24 9.51 3.58
N ALA A 55 1.48 10.10 4.52
CA ALA A 55 2.02 10.70 5.73
C ALA A 55 2.79 9.68 6.57
N ALA A 56 2.23 8.48 6.79
CA ALA A 56 2.92 7.40 7.51
C ALA A 56 4.23 7.01 6.81
N SER A 57 4.21 6.92 5.47
CA SER A 57 5.40 6.57 4.68
C SER A 57 6.51 7.62 4.83
N ILE A 58 6.17 8.90 4.77
CA ILE A 58 7.13 10.00 4.92
C ILE A 58 7.64 10.07 6.36
N LEU A 59 6.74 10.11 7.34
CA LEU A 59 7.10 10.33 8.75
C LEU A 59 7.95 9.19 9.31
N LEU A 60 7.63 7.95 8.92
CA LEU A 60 8.34 6.77 9.42
C LEU A 60 9.54 6.39 8.55
N GLY A 61 9.45 6.52 7.23
CA GLY A 61 10.49 6.02 6.31
C GLY A 61 11.30 7.07 5.56
N GLY A 62 11.01 8.37 5.72
CA GLY A 62 11.71 9.44 5.01
C GLY A 62 11.60 9.29 3.48
N PHE A 63 12.69 9.57 2.75
CA PHE A 63 12.73 9.40 1.29
C PHE A 63 12.57 7.94 0.85
N ALA A 64 13.12 6.98 1.59
CA ALA A 64 12.94 5.56 1.31
C ALA A 64 11.47 5.13 1.49
N GLY A 65 10.76 5.73 2.43
CA GLY A 65 9.33 5.54 2.63
C GLY A 65 8.49 5.95 1.42
N LEU A 66 8.84 7.05 0.75
CA LEU A 66 8.19 7.42 -0.53
C LEU A 66 8.41 6.34 -1.60
N GLY A 67 9.63 5.80 -1.69
CA GLY A 67 9.94 4.70 -2.60
C GLY A 67 9.07 3.46 -2.32
N LEU A 68 8.90 3.09 -1.05
CA LEU A 68 8.02 1.99 -0.64
C LEU A 68 6.55 2.26 -0.99
N PHE A 69 6.06 3.49 -0.78
CA PHE A 69 4.70 3.87 -1.10
C PHE A 69 4.40 3.73 -2.60
N PHE A 70 5.22 4.37 -3.46
CA PHE A 70 5.01 4.30 -4.91
C PHE A 70 5.27 2.91 -5.46
N GLY A 71 6.28 2.20 -4.95
CA GLY A 71 6.57 0.81 -5.31
C GLY A 71 5.40 -0.12 -5.01
N ALA A 72 4.79 0.00 -3.83
CA ALA A 72 3.61 -0.77 -3.46
C ALA A 72 2.41 -0.46 -4.37
N VAL A 73 2.15 0.81 -4.68
CA VAL A 73 1.06 1.21 -5.58
C VAL A 73 1.26 0.64 -6.99
N VAL A 74 2.47 0.76 -7.55
CA VAL A 74 2.79 0.22 -8.88
C VAL A 74 2.64 -1.30 -8.89
N MET A 75 3.18 -1.99 -7.90
CA MET A 75 3.11 -3.45 -7.83
C MET A 75 1.66 -3.93 -7.70
N ALA A 76 0.87 -3.30 -6.83
CA ALA A 76 -0.54 -3.61 -6.70
C ALA A 76 -1.27 -3.38 -8.01
N TRP A 77 -1.04 -2.26 -8.69
CA TRP A 77 -1.68 -1.97 -9.98
C TRP A 77 -1.35 -3.01 -11.05
N LEU A 78 -0.10 -3.47 -11.14
CA LEU A 78 0.31 -4.55 -12.06
C LEU A 78 -0.36 -5.88 -11.73
N LEU A 79 -0.43 -6.26 -10.45
CA LEU A 79 -1.13 -7.47 -9.99
C LEU A 79 -2.62 -7.38 -10.31
N GLY A 80 -3.24 -6.25 -9.99
CA GLY A 80 -4.65 -5.97 -10.28
C GLY A 80 -4.95 -6.06 -11.77
N TRP A 81 -4.10 -5.47 -12.61
CA TRP A 81 -4.24 -5.54 -14.06
C TRP A 81 -4.14 -6.98 -14.59
N ALA A 82 -3.12 -7.73 -14.14
CA ALA A 82 -2.93 -9.11 -14.55
C ALA A 82 -4.12 -10.00 -14.15
N MET A 83 -4.59 -9.87 -12.91
CA MET A 83 -5.72 -10.64 -12.40
C MET A 83 -7.04 -10.21 -13.04
N ALA A 84 -7.30 -8.92 -13.21
CA ALA A 84 -8.51 -8.44 -13.87
C ALA A 84 -8.59 -8.90 -15.33
N LYS A 85 -7.45 -8.91 -16.05
CA LYS A 85 -7.37 -9.43 -17.41
C LYS A 85 -7.63 -10.94 -17.48
N ALA A 86 -7.16 -11.69 -16.49
CA ALA A 86 -7.32 -13.15 -16.44
C ALA A 86 -8.71 -13.61 -15.97
N LEU A 87 -9.31 -12.88 -15.02
CA LEU A 87 -10.51 -13.30 -14.28
C LEU A 87 -11.76 -12.47 -14.60
N GLY A 88 -11.65 -11.43 -15.43
CA GLY A 88 -12.76 -10.53 -15.77
C GLY A 88 -13.07 -9.47 -14.70
N GLY A 89 -12.18 -9.28 -13.73
CA GLY A 89 -12.28 -8.30 -12.65
C GLY A 89 -11.64 -8.80 -11.35
N LEU A 90 -11.73 -8.00 -10.30
CA LEU A 90 -11.18 -8.34 -8.98
C LEU A 90 -12.25 -8.90 -8.03
N THR A 91 -11.83 -9.78 -7.12
CA THR A 91 -12.63 -10.40 -6.04
C THR A 91 -11.94 -10.27 -4.69
N GLY A 92 -12.64 -10.64 -3.61
CA GLY A 92 -12.06 -10.75 -2.26
C GLY A 92 -10.72 -11.51 -2.22
N ASP A 93 -10.63 -12.63 -2.95
CA ASP A 93 -9.43 -13.46 -3.00
C ASP A 93 -8.26 -12.73 -3.69
N THR A 94 -8.53 -11.99 -4.77
CA THR A 94 -7.49 -11.21 -5.46
C THR A 94 -6.98 -10.04 -4.61
N TYR A 95 -7.85 -9.43 -3.80
CA TYR A 95 -7.42 -8.42 -2.83
C TYR A 95 -6.59 -9.04 -1.71
N GLY A 96 -7.00 -10.20 -1.18
CA GLY A 96 -6.25 -10.95 -0.18
C GLY A 96 -4.86 -11.36 -0.68
N ALA A 97 -4.77 -11.92 -1.88
CA ALA A 97 -3.49 -12.28 -2.50
C ALA A 97 -2.59 -11.04 -2.71
N THR A 98 -3.16 -9.93 -3.17
CA THR A 98 -2.40 -8.67 -3.28
C THR A 98 -1.90 -8.21 -1.91
N ASN A 99 -2.72 -8.35 -0.86
CA ASN A 99 -2.33 -7.97 0.51
C ASN A 99 -1.05 -8.68 0.94
N GLU A 100 -1.04 -10.00 0.81
CA GLU A 100 0.07 -10.84 1.26
C GLU A 100 1.34 -10.55 0.46
N ILE A 101 1.22 -10.37 -0.86
CA ILE A 101 2.35 -10.05 -1.73
C ILE A 101 2.95 -8.68 -1.37
N ILE A 102 2.10 -7.67 -1.14
CA ILE A 102 2.55 -6.32 -0.78
C ILE A 102 3.19 -6.33 0.61
N GLU A 103 2.57 -6.96 1.61
CA GLU A 103 3.14 -7.08 2.96
C GLU A 103 4.51 -7.74 2.92
N THR A 104 4.63 -8.86 2.21
CA THR A 104 5.88 -9.63 2.08
C THR A 104 6.97 -8.82 1.37
N THR A 105 6.62 -8.14 0.27
CA THR A 105 7.61 -7.37 -0.50
C THR A 105 8.05 -6.11 0.25
N VAL A 106 7.11 -5.40 0.87
CA VAL A 106 7.42 -4.19 1.64
C VAL A 106 8.25 -4.52 2.86
N ILE A 107 7.96 -5.60 3.61
CA ILE A 107 8.78 -5.95 4.78
C ILE A 107 10.20 -6.38 4.38
N ILE A 108 10.37 -7.12 3.28
CA ILE A 108 11.68 -7.49 2.76
C ILE A 108 12.47 -6.25 2.35
N ALA A 109 11.85 -5.37 1.54
CA ALA A 109 12.47 -4.13 1.09
C ALA A 109 12.81 -3.20 2.27
N ALA A 110 11.87 -3.01 3.20
CA ALA A 110 12.07 -2.19 4.39
C ALA A 110 13.21 -2.72 5.25
N THR A 111 13.32 -4.04 5.41
CA THR A 111 14.43 -4.68 6.14
C THR A 111 15.77 -4.40 5.48
N ALA A 112 15.87 -4.54 4.15
CA ALA A 112 17.09 -4.24 3.40
C ALA A 112 17.48 -2.75 3.50
N LEU A 113 16.51 -1.84 3.33
CA LEU A 113 16.72 -0.39 3.39
C LEU A 113 17.11 0.06 4.81
N ALA A 114 16.50 -0.53 5.83
CA ALA A 114 16.83 -0.28 7.23
C ALA A 114 18.23 -0.83 7.60
N ALA A 115 18.70 -1.89 6.95
CA ALA A 115 20.06 -2.41 7.14
C ALA A 115 21.12 -1.42 6.61
N HIS A 116 20.83 -0.74 5.49
CA HIS A 116 21.69 0.28 4.89
C HIS A 116 21.52 1.70 5.48
N ARG A 117 20.69 1.87 6.53
CA ARG A 117 20.34 3.19 7.12
C ARG A 117 19.72 4.19 6.14
N TRP A 118 19.03 3.68 5.12
CA TRP A 118 18.28 4.49 4.16
C TRP A 118 16.82 4.69 4.59
N LEU A 119 16.28 3.75 5.36
CA LEU A 119 14.94 3.85 5.94
C LEU A 119 15.04 4.30 7.39
N GLU A 120 14.73 5.57 7.62
CA GLU A 120 14.74 6.21 8.94
C GLU A 120 13.59 7.22 9.05
N PRO A 121 13.12 7.51 10.28
CA PRO A 121 12.11 8.53 10.51
C PRO A 121 12.55 9.88 9.95
N LEU A 122 11.59 10.66 9.46
CA LEU A 122 11.88 11.97 8.87
C LEU A 122 12.68 12.91 9.81
N PRO A 123 12.40 13.00 11.13
CA PRO A 123 13.18 13.84 12.02
C PRO A 123 14.67 13.45 12.03
N ASP A 124 14.95 12.16 12.22
CA ASP A 124 16.31 11.61 12.25
C ASP A 124 17.06 11.83 10.91
N LEU A 125 16.33 11.79 9.80
CA LEU A 125 16.87 12.06 8.47
C LEU A 125 17.22 13.53 8.27
N LEU A 126 16.38 14.45 8.75
CA LEU A 126 16.59 15.90 8.64
C LEU A 126 17.76 16.37 9.49
N ASP A 127 17.99 15.75 10.66
CA ASP A 127 19.14 16.04 11.53
C ASP A 127 20.50 15.71 10.89
N ARG A 128 20.52 15.00 9.74
CA ARG A 128 21.75 14.67 8.99
C ARG A 128 22.21 15.76 8.02
N PHE A 129 21.38 16.78 7.77
CA PHE A 129 21.65 17.87 6.82
C PHE A 129 21.82 19.20 7.57
#